data_AF-A0AAD6GGB5-F1
#
_entry.id   AF-A0AAD6GGB5-F1
#
_cell.length_a   1.000
_cell.length_b   1.000
_cell.length_c   1.000
_cell.angle_alpha   90.00
_cell.angle_beta   90.00
_cell.angle_gamma   90.00
#
_symmetry.space_group_name_H-M   'P 1'
#
loop_
_entity.id
_entity.type
_entity.pdbx_description
1 polymer ?
#
loop_
_entity_poly.entity_id
_entity_poly.type
_entity_poly.pdbx_seq_one_letter_code
_entity_poly.pdbx_strand_id
1 'polypeptide(L)'
;MRALTLIAFVPFALGQLDMLNLDCTNYPGPCNNDCYAAMEELPASGEDLGADFCSQTLNYNGPDGQSNSRRRAAGCVSPSPCGNGKLPTQSSDENTCDEYPYASTVEGGSGSILRCTSDDENSAEGSDLSAFFNSVCGYEPCTFEITFGNPGGGSTPYCLDGGGANDGYQYQYQGNGNYQLYNRDSNVTNEGRWGLHQPDPAHYFPPHLRREFLLEDGSRTVLSTRDQTTSYQNATFHTVRNGTVIKHRAVKELLGSAKSPELQHPALRASKRAVQFAS
;
A
#
# COMPACT_ATOMS: atom_id res chain seq x y z
N MET A 1 33.67 -47.04 12.82
CA MET A 1 32.24 -46.83 13.09
C MET A 1 31.82 -45.57 12.34
N ARG A 2 30.95 -45.66 11.34
CA ARG A 2 30.47 -44.51 10.57
C ARG A 2 29.21 -43.98 11.25
N ALA A 3 29.25 -42.73 11.74
CA ALA A 3 28.11 -42.05 12.30
C ALA A 3 27.12 -41.73 11.17
N LEU A 4 25.91 -42.28 11.25
CA LEU A 4 24.78 -41.81 10.44
C LEU A 4 24.24 -40.53 11.07
N THR A 5 24.43 -39.40 10.40
CA THR A 5 23.74 -38.15 10.74
C THR A 5 22.30 -38.26 10.23
N LEU A 6 21.35 -38.37 11.16
CA LEU A 6 19.92 -38.23 10.87
C LEU A 6 19.64 -36.76 10.54
N ILE A 7 19.36 -36.47 9.26
CA ILE A 7 18.78 -35.19 8.86
C ILE A 7 17.30 -35.26 9.24
N ALA A 8 16.93 -34.61 10.34
CA ALA A 8 15.54 -34.39 10.69
C ALA A 8 14.94 -33.39 9.68
N PHE A 9 14.07 -33.86 8.80
CA PHE A 9 13.19 -32.99 8.03
C PHE A 9 12.17 -32.41 9.01
N VAL A 10 12.41 -31.18 9.47
CA VAL A 10 11.36 -30.39 10.12
C VAL A 10 10.36 -30.05 9.01
N PRO A 11 9.09 -30.49 9.09
CA PRO A 11 8.09 -30.04 8.15
C PRO A 11 7.95 -28.53 8.35
N PHE A 12 8.31 -27.76 7.33
CA PHE A 12 7.87 -26.37 7.25
C PHE A 12 6.35 -26.43 7.14
N ALA A 13 5.67 -26.15 8.25
CA ALA A 13 4.27 -25.76 8.18
C ALA A 13 4.26 -24.49 7.31
N LEU A 14 3.76 -24.60 6.08
CA LEU A 14 3.48 -23.44 5.26
C LEU A 14 2.52 -22.57 6.07
N GLY A 15 3.06 -21.50 6.66
CA GLY A 15 2.27 -20.58 7.47
C GLY A 15 1.09 -20.06 6.66
N GLN A 16 -0.05 -19.91 7.31
CA GLN A 16 -1.16 -19.16 6.72
C GLN A 16 -0.68 -17.72 6.50
N LEU A 17 -0.85 -17.22 5.28
CA LEU A 17 -0.57 -15.82 4.97
C LEU A 17 -1.83 -15.00 5.25
N ASP A 18 -1.75 -14.10 6.23
CA ASP A 18 -2.86 -13.20 6.57
C ASP A 18 -2.72 -11.89 5.79
N MET A 19 -3.76 -11.55 5.03
CA MET A 19 -3.83 -10.36 4.20
C MET A 19 -4.87 -9.41 4.80
N LEU A 20 -4.48 -8.19 5.19
CA LEU A 20 -5.42 -7.13 5.50
C LEU A 20 -5.94 -6.52 4.18
N ASN A 21 -7.24 -6.62 3.94
CA ASN A 21 -7.90 -6.03 2.78
C ASN A 21 -8.51 -4.68 3.16
N LEU A 22 -7.82 -3.62 2.77
CA LEU A 22 -8.21 -2.23 2.98
C LEU A 22 -9.33 -1.86 2.01
N ASP A 23 -10.51 -1.51 2.53
CA ASP A 23 -11.63 -1.14 1.68
C ASP A 23 -11.52 0.34 1.29
N CYS A 24 -10.95 0.59 0.12
CA CYS A 24 -10.57 1.93 -0.32
C CYS A 24 -11.77 2.85 -0.59
N THR A 25 -13.01 2.36 -0.50
CA THR A 25 -14.20 3.23 -0.50
C THR A 25 -14.37 4.02 0.80
N ASN A 26 -13.79 3.54 1.90
CA ASN A 26 -14.00 4.13 3.23
C ASN A 26 -12.95 5.20 3.58
N TYR A 27 -11.76 5.09 3.01
CA TYR A 27 -10.63 5.98 3.25
C TYR A 27 -9.77 6.09 1.97
N PRO A 28 -10.28 6.78 0.94
CA PRO A 28 -9.57 6.87 -0.33
C PRO A 28 -8.23 7.61 -0.24
N GLY A 29 -8.09 8.63 0.60
CA GLY A 29 -6.84 9.35 0.83
C GLY A 29 -5.72 8.43 1.32
N PRO A 30 -5.89 7.74 2.47
CA PRO A 30 -4.90 6.78 2.97
C PRO A 30 -4.64 5.63 2.02
N CYS A 31 -5.67 5.01 1.45
CA CYS A 31 -5.47 3.97 0.43
C CYS A 31 -4.63 4.46 -0.76
N ASN A 32 -4.80 5.72 -1.17
CA ASN A 32 -4.01 6.30 -2.24
C ASN A 32 -2.54 6.44 -1.80
N ASN A 33 -2.26 6.86 -0.56
CA ASN A 33 -0.91 6.90 0.00
C ASN A 33 -0.26 5.51 0.03
N ASP A 34 -0.97 4.52 0.56
CA ASP A 34 -0.50 3.14 0.65
C ASP A 34 -0.23 2.53 -0.72
N CYS A 35 -1.14 2.73 -1.68
CA CYS A 35 -0.95 2.27 -3.05
C CYS A 35 0.25 2.95 -3.71
N TYR A 36 0.44 4.25 -3.50
CA TYR A 36 1.59 4.97 -4.00
C TYR A 36 2.89 4.36 -3.45
N ALA A 37 2.99 4.21 -2.13
CA ALA A 37 4.17 3.64 -1.49
C ALA A 37 4.42 2.18 -1.93
N ALA A 38 3.37 1.35 -2.01
CA ALA A 38 3.50 -0.05 -2.37
C ALA A 38 3.80 -0.30 -3.87
N MET A 39 3.32 0.57 -4.77
CA MET A 39 3.35 0.33 -6.24
C MET A 39 4.32 1.22 -7.01
N GLU A 40 4.55 2.46 -6.56
CA GLU A 40 5.27 3.49 -7.31
C GLU A 40 6.69 3.75 -6.76
N GLU A 41 7.07 3.10 -5.65
CA GLU A 41 8.29 3.44 -4.90
C GLU A 41 9.21 2.26 -4.60
N LEU A 42 8.97 1.11 -5.24
CA LEU A 42 9.86 -0.04 -5.14
C LEU A 42 10.89 0.00 -6.28
N PRO A 43 12.21 0.00 -5.99
CA PRO A 43 13.22 -0.04 -7.04
C PRO A 43 13.12 -1.34 -7.88
N ALA A 44 13.08 -1.25 -9.21
CA ALA A 44 12.94 -2.42 -10.11
C ALA A 44 14.15 -3.34 -10.09
N SER A 45 15.32 -2.82 -9.74
CA SER A 45 16.58 -3.52 -10.03
C SER A 45 17.01 -4.49 -8.95
N GLY A 46 16.31 -4.59 -7.81
CA GLY A 46 16.82 -5.34 -6.67
C GLY A 46 18.21 -4.85 -6.23
N GLU A 47 18.61 -3.66 -6.66
CA GLU A 47 19.81 -3.01 -6.17
C GLU A 47 19.52 -2.53 -4.75
N ASP A 48 20.46 -2.86 -3.89
CA ASP A 48 20.43 -2.80 -2.44
C ASP A 48 20.43 -1.34 -1.95
N LEU A 49 19.36 -0.60 -2.28
CA LEU A 49 18.99 0.67 -1.61
C LEU A 49 18.29 0.40 -0.27
N GLY A 50 18.37 -0.84 0.23
CA GLY A 50 17.59 -1.35 1.36
C GLY A 50 16.21 -1.81 0.87
N ALA A 51 16.07 -3.12 0.64
CA ALA A 51 14.83 -3.78 0.18
C ALA A 51 13.61 -3.64 1.12
N ASP A 52 13.69 -2.80 2.15
CA ASP A 52 12.72 -2.70 3.25
C ASP A 52 11.86 -1.42 3.23
N PHE A 53 12.15 -0.44 2.37
CA PHE A 53 11.56 0.92 2.50
C PHE A 53 10.05 1.02 2.22
N CYS A 54 9.46 0.06 1.49
CA CYS A 54 8.02 -0.03 1.23
C CYS A 54 7.60 -1.51 1.20
N SER A 55 8.08 -2.28 2.18
CA SER A 55 7.72 -3.71 2.29
C SER A 55 6.20 -3.87 2.30
N GLN A 56 5.73 -4.81 1.49
CA GLN A 56 4.31 -5.19 1.46
C GLN A 56 4.00 -6.24 2.52
N THR A 57 5.03 -6.94 3.00
CA THR A 57 4.98 -7.79 4.19
C THR A 57 5.32 -6.93 5.40
N LEU A 58 4.32 -6.67 6.23
CA LEU A 58 4.41 -5.83 7.41
C LEU A 58 4.46 -6.68 8.66
N ASN A 59 5.30 -6.26 9.61
CA ASN A 59 5.43 -6.92 10.90
C ASN A 59 4.85 -6.04 11.99
N TYR A 60 3.65 -6.37 12.46
CA TYR A 60 3.05 -5.71 13.61
C TYR A 60 3.86 -6.04 14.88
N ASN A 61 4.20 -5.01 15.67
CA ASN A 61 5.06 -5.16 16.86
C ASN A 61 4.30 -5.44 18.16
N GLY A 62 2.97 -5.53 18.13
CA GLY A 62 2.18 -5.48 19.37
C GLY A 62 2.24 -4.10 20.05
N PRO A 63 1.77 -3.99 21.31
CA PRO A 63 1.85 -2.77 22.10
C PRO A 63 3.27 -2.52 22.67
N ASP A 64 4.26 -2.35 21.79
CA ASP A 64 5.68 -2.15 22.16
C ASP A 64 6.00 -0.74 22.74
N GLY A 65 5.02 0.16 22.73
CA GLY A 65 5.18 1.54 23.17
C GLY A 65 6.00 2.44 22.24
N GLN A 66 6.48 1.93 21.10
CA GLN A 66 7.33 2.66 20.15
C GLN A 66 6.56 3.35 19.03
N SER A 67 5.26 3.08 18.89
CA SER A 67 4.43 3.67 17.83
C SER A 67 4.53 5.20 17.78
N ASN A 68 4.48 5.89 18.93
CA ASN A 68 4.66 7.34 18.97
C ASN A 68 6.07 7.80 18.58
N SER A 69 7.09 6.97 18.82
CA SER A 69 8.44 7.24 18.36
C SER A 69 8.54 7.12 16.84
N ARG A 70 7.95 6.06 16.28
CA ARG A 70 7.86 5.84 14.83
C ARG A 70 7.09 6.97 14.13
N ARG A 71 5.94 7.40 14.65
CA ARG A 71 5.21 8.59 14.14
C ARG A 71 6.09 9.83 14.06
N ARG A 72 6.84 10.13 15.12
CA ARG A 72 7.76 11.27 15.13
C ARG A 72 8.91 11.12 14.14
N ALA A 73 9.42 9.90 13.97
CA ALA A 73 10.47 9.60 13.00
C ALA A 73 9.97 9.68 11.55
N ALA A 74 8.70 9.31 11.32
CA ALA A 74 8.01 9.49 10.04
C ALA A 74 7.73 10.95 9.73
N GLY A 75 7.56 11.80 10.75
CA GLY A 75 7.24 13.22 10.61
C GLY A 75 5.80 13.58 10.99
N CYS A 76 4.95 12.61 11.32
CA CYS A 76 3.63 12.85 11.88
C CYS A 76 3.73 13.29 13.35
N VAL A 77 4.09 14.56 13.56
CA VAL A 77 4.29 15.20 14.87
C VAL A 77 3.11 16.10 15.25
N SER A 78 3.00 16.49 16.53
CA SER A 78 2.08 17.54 16.96
C SER A 78 2.83 18.87 17.16
N PRO A 79 2.37 19.99 16.57
CA PRO A 79 1.21 20.12 15.68
C PRO A 79 1.46 19.46 14.30
N SER A 80 0.41 18.86 13.73
CA SER A 80 0.44 18.11 12.46
C SER A 80 1.09 18.91 11.33
N PRO A 81 2.00 18.31 10.52
CA PRO A 81 2.55 18.98 9.34
C PRO A 81 1.48 19.40 8.33
N CYS A 82 0.36 18.70 8.31
CA CYS A 82 -0.77 18.98 7.43
C CYS A 82 -1.51 20.28 7.77
N GLY A 83 -1.45 20.74 9.03
CA GLY A 83 -2.15 21.95 9.47
C GLY A 83 -1.24 23.13 9.84
N ASN A 84 0.08 23.02 9.72
CA ASN A 84 1.02 23.99 10.30
C ASN A 84 1.89 24.76 9.29
N GLY A 85 1.61 24.62 7.98
CA GLY A 85 2.32 25.33 6.91
C GLY A 85 3.69 24.77 6.57
N LYS A 86 4.07 23.59 7.09
CA LYS A 86 5.36 22.97 6.80
C LYS A 86 5.39 22.17 5.50
N LEU A 87 4.22 21.84 4.94
CA LEU A 87 4.13 21.11 3.67
C LEU A 87 3.94 22.07 2.48
N PRO A 88 4.65 21.84 1.35
CA PRO A 88 4.54 22.65 0.14
C PRO A 88 3.12 22.79 -0.43
N THR A 89 2.34 21.70 -0.40
CA THR A 89 0.94 21.69 -0.81
C THR A 89 0.09 21.33 0.42
N GLN A 90 -0.89 22.16 0.73
CA GLN A 90 -1.83 21.90 1.81
C GLN A 90 -3.26 21.92 1.26
N SER A 91 -4.09 21.02 1.74
CA SER A 91 -5.54 21.09 1.60
C SER A 91 -6.13 21.46 2.96
N SER A 92 -7.16 22.32 2.98
CA SER A 92 -7.86 22.68 4.22
C SER A 92 -8.59 21.51 4.84
N ASP A 93 -8.95 20.51 4.02
CA ASP A 93 -9.79 19.38 4.40
C ASP A 93 -8.95 18.14 4.77
N GLU A 94 -7.63 18.23 4.57
CA GLU A 94 -6.66 17.17 4.85
C GLU A 94 -5.68 17.65 5.94
N ASN A 95 -6.10 17.59 7.21
CA ASN A 95 -5.35 18.14 8.33
C ASN A 95 -4.63 17.08 9.20
N THR A 96 -4.84 15.80 8.91
CA THR A 96 -4.15 14.70 9.59
C THR A 96 -3.07 14.09 8.72
N CYS A 97 -2.06 13.53 9.38
CA CYS A 97 -0.90 12.93 8.74
C CYS A 97 -1.10 11.42 8.71
N ASP A 98 -1.18 10.87 7.51
CA ASP A 98 -1.16 9.45 7.24
C ASP A 98 0.26 9.01 6.84
N GLU A 99 0.63 7.77 7.14
CA GLU A 99 1.99 7.26 7.08
C GLU A 99 2.05 5.79 6.66
N TYR A 100 2.74 5.51 5.54
CA TYR A 100 3.03 4.15 5.10
C TYR A 100 4.55 3.91 4.95
N PRO A 101 5.13 2.84 5.52
CA PRO A 101 4.48 1.85 6.38
C PRO A 101 4.02 2.44 7.73
N TYR A 102 3.00 1.81 8.31
CA TYR A 102 2.33 2.31 9.51
C TYR A 102 3.25 2.35 10.74
N ALA A 103 3.07 3.35 11.61
CA ALA A 103 3.81 3.43 12.86
C ALA A 103 3.56 2.25 13.83
N SER A 104 2.56 1.41 13.59
CA SER A 104 2.31 0.17 14.34
C SER A 104 3.20 -1.01 13.92
N THR A 105 3.93 -0.91 12.80
CA THR A 105 4.75 -2.00 12.26
C THR A 105 6.25 -1.77 12.49
N VAL A 106 7.09 -2.77 12.20
CA VAL A 106 8.55 -2.68 12.27
C VAL A 106 9.08 -1.72 11.21
N GLU A 107 8.47 -1.75 10.04
CA GLU A 107 8.88 -1.04 8.83
C GLU A 107 8.52 0.45 8.89
N GLY A 108 7.57 0.84 9.75
CA GLY A 108 7.17 2.22 9.91
C GLY A 108 8.19 3.09 10.62
N GLY A 109 8.16 4.39 10.34
CA GLY A 109 8.99 5.39 11.00
C GLY A 109 9.82 6.18 10.01
N SER A 110 11.13 6.29 10.25
CA SER A 110 12.01 7.06 9.38
C SER A 110 11.96 6.49 7.96
N GLY A 111 11.59 7.33 6.99
CA GLY A 111 11.48 6.91 5.59
C GLY A 111 10.06 6.67 5.10
N SER A 112 9.07 6.56 6.01
CA SER A 112 7.67 6.41 5.63
C SER A 112 7.21 7.52 4.70
N ILE A 113 6.35 7.15 3.76
CA ILE A 113 5.68 8.06 2.85
C ILE A 113 4.46 8.64 3.56
N LEU A 114 4.44 9.97 3.61
CA LEU A 114 3.40 10.73 4.27
C LEU A 114 2.42 11.27 3.24
N ARG A 115 1.14 11.26 3.60
CA ARG A 115 0.11 12.03 2.91
C ARG A 115 -0.73 12.77 3.93
N CYS A 116 -1.18 13.97 3.57
CA CYS A 116 -2.25 14.60 4.32
C CYS A 116 -3.60 14.03 3.90
N THR A 117 -4.41 13.67 4.89
CA THR A 117 -5.75 13.15 4.68
C THR A 117 -6.74 13.77 5.66
N SER A 118 -8.03 13.59 5.40
CA SER A 118 -9.09 14.00 6.32
C SER A 118 -9.04 13.18 7.63
N ASP A 119 -9.44 13.81 8.73
CA ASP A 119 -9.49 13.16 10.06
C ASP A 119 -10.40 11.94 10.08
N ASP A 120 -11.54 12.02 9.37
CA ASP A 120 -12.52 10.94 9.27
C ASP A 120 -11.93 9.70 8.58
N GLU A 121 -11.21 9.89 7.47
CA GLU A 121 -10.60 8.78 6.72
C GLU A 121 -9.45 8.14 7.49
N ASN A 122 -8.54 8.94 8.06
CA ASN A 122 -7.42 8.44 8.84
C ASN A 122 -7.88 7.68 10.11
N SER A 123 -8.93 8.20 10.75
CA SER A 123 -9.54 7.54 11.91
C SER A 123 -10.22 6.23 11.53
N ALA A 124 -10.88 6.18 10.37
CA ALA A 124 -11.51 4.97 9.87
C ALA A 124 -10.48 3.86 9.57
N GLU A 125 -9.40 4.18 8.86
CA GLU A 125 -8.32 3.23 8.62
C GLU A 125 -7.64 2.77 9.92
N GLY A 126 -7.31 3.70 10.81
CA GLY A 126 -6.71 3.37 12.10
C GLY A 126 -7.62 2.46 12.96
N SER A 127 -8.93 2.64 12.88
CA SER A 127 -9.92 1.76 13.51
C SER A 127 -9.90 0.36 12.90
N ASP A 128 -9.85 0.25 11.57
CA ASP A 128 -9.79 -1.03 10.86
C ASP A 128 -8.49 -1.78 11.15
N LEU A 129 -7.35 -1.09 11.15
CA LEU A 129 -6.05 -1.65 11.55
C LEU A 129 -6.09 -2.18 12.99
N SER A 130 -6.65 -1.41 13.92
CA SER A 130 -6.80 -1.83 15.32
C SER A 130 -7.70 -3.06 15.46
N ALA A 131 -8.82 -3.10 14.73
CA ALA A 131 -9.72 -4.26 14.71
C ALA A 131 -9.03 -5.51 14.15
N PHE A 132 -8.23 -5.36 13.09
CA PHE A 132 -7.40 -6.42 12.53
C PHE A 132 -6.36 -6.92 13.54
N PHE A 133 -5.57 -6.03 14.15
CA PHE A 133 -4.56 -6.43 15.15
C PHE A 133 -5.17 -7.13 16.36
N ASN A 134 -6.35 -6.70 16.80
CA ASN A 134 -7.09 -7.37 17.86
C ASN A 134 -7.54 -8.78 17.44
N SER A 135 -8.24 -8.88 16.31
CA SER A 135 -8.92 -10.13 15.93
C SER A 135 -8.00 -11.18 15.32
N VAL A 136 -6.95 -10.76 14.61
CA VAL A 136 -6.06 -11.65 13.85
C VAL A 136 -4.79 -11.89 14.64
N CYS A 137 -4.21 -10.83 15.20
CA CYS A 137 -2.94 -10.91 15.91
C CYS A 137 -3.09 -11.04 17.43
N GLY A 138 -4.29 -10.86 17.99
CA GLY A 138 -4.50 -10.90 19.44
C GLY A 138 -3.73 -9.82 20.20
N TYR A 139 -3.42 -8.69 19.54
CA TYR A 139 -2.46 -7.68 19.98
C TYR A 139 -1.02 -8.19 20.25
N GLU A 140 -0.67 -9.36 19.73
CA GLU A 140 0.70 -9.89 19.77
C GLU A 140 1.40 -9.63 18.42
N PRO A 141 2.75 -9.70 18.38
CA PRO A 141 3.48 -9.57 17.13
C PRO A 141 3.04 -10.59 16.06
N CYS A 142 2.82 -10.11 14.84
CA CYS A 142 2.36 -10.93 13.73
C CYS A 142 2.87 -10.35 12.40
N THR A 143 2.92 -11.19 11.37
CA THR A 143 3.26 -10.80 10.00
C THR A 143 2.00 -10.84 9.15
N PHE A 144 1.78 -9.81 8.34
CA PHE A 144 0.65 -9.72 7.42
C PHE A 144 1.06 -8.97 6.14
N GLU A 145 0.25 -9.09 5.09
CA GLU A 145 0.37 -8.24 3.90
C GLU A 145 -0.85 -7.35 3.76
N ILE A 146 -0.70 -6.19 3.12
CA ILE A 146 -1.86 -5.35 2.75
C ILE A 146 -2.35 -5.66 1.35
N THR A 147 -3.65 -5.51 1.12
CA THR A 147 -4.29 -5.59 -0.19
C THR A 147 -5.34 -4.51 -0.30
N PHE A 148 -5.62 -4.08 -1.53
CA PHE A 148 -6.48 -2.94 -1.79
C PHE A 148 -7.82 -3.40 -2.34
N GLY A 149 -8.83 -3.39 -1.48
CA GLY A 149 -10.22 -3.72 -1.77
C GLY A 149 -10.94 -2.57 -2.46
N ASN A 150 -11.74 -2.91 -3.47
CA ASN A 150 -12.57 -1.95 -4.22
C ASN A 150 -11.87 -0.65 -4.66
N PRO A 151 -10.63 -0.66 -5.18
CA PRO A 151 -9.87 0.57 -5.44
C PRO A 151 -10.55 1.50 -6.48
N GLY A 152 -11.40 0.98 -7.35
CA GLY A 152 -12.20 1.79 -8.27
C GLY A 152 -13.37 2.55 -7.64
N GLY A 153 -13.86 2.10 -6.48
CA GLY A 153 -14.99 2.74 -5.79
C GLY A 153 -14.59 3.97 -4.98
N GLY A 154 -13.34 4.02 -4.50
CA GLY A 154 -12.82 5.12 -3.68
C GLY A 154 -12.25 6.30 -4.46
N SER A 155 -12.04 6.17 -5.78
CA SER A 155 -11.18 7.09 -6.53
C SER A 155 -9.74 7.09 -5.99
N THR A 156 -9.13 5.90 -5.88
CA THR A 156 -7.73 5.75 -5.48
C THR A 156 -6.84 5.52 -6.70
N PRO A 157 -6.48 6.59 -7.44
CA PRO A 157 -5.82 6.47 -8.73
C PRO A 157 -4.53 5.68 -8.65
N TYR A 158 -3.71 5.75 -7.60
CA TYR A 158 -2.46 4.96 -7.58
C TYR A 158 -2.68 3.46 -7.50
N CYS A 159 -3.83 3.01 -6.99
CA CYS A 159 -4.15 1.59 -6.98
C CYS A 159 -4.48 1.04 -8.38
N LEU A 160 -4.92 1.91 -9.31
CA LEU A 160 -5.52 1.53 -10.59
C LEU A 160 -4.82 2.12 -11.82
N ASP A 161 -4.28 3.32 -11.69
CA ASP A 161 -3.59 4.06 -12.71
C ASP A 161 -2.12 3.73 -12.69
N GLY A 162 -1.60 3.68 -13.90
CA GLY A 162 -0.33 3.10 -14.23
C GLY A 162 0.71 4.14 -14.54
N GLY A 163 0.98 5.01 -13.58
CA GLY A 163 1.95 6.06 -13.78
C GLY A 163 1.30 7.42 -14.01
N GLY A 164 0.25 7.72 -13.26
CA GLY A 164 -0.06 9.10 -12.95
C GLY A 164 1.12 9.72 -12.21
N ALA A 165 1.47 10.96 -12.54
CA ALA A 165 2.39 11.75 -11.73
C ALA A 165 1.93 11.74 -10.26
N ASN A 166 2.86 11.83 -9.31
CA ASN A 166 2.50 12.18 -7.94
C ASN A 166 1.55 13.41 -8.01
N ASP A 167 0.36 13.29 -7.45
CA ASP A 167 -0.71 14.28 -7.40
C ASP A 167 -0.31 15.52 -6.61
N GLY A 168 0.88 15.49 -6.00
CA GLY A 168 1.56 16.58 -5.33
C GLY A 168 1.41 16.52 -3.81
N TYR A 169 1.00 15.36 -3.27
CA TYR A 169 0.62 15.22 -1.88
C TYR A 169 1.34 14.10 -1.12
N GLN A 170 2.27 13.36 -1.74
CA GLN A 170 3.13 12.40 -1.04
C GLN A 170 4.48 13.03 -0.64
N TYR A 171 4.85 12.92 0.63
CA TYR A 171 6.01 13.57 1.23
C TYR A 171 6.88 12.59 2.01
N GLN A 172 8.15 12.95 2.21
CA GLN A 172 9.05 12.27 3.13
C GLN A 172 9.68 13.28 4.08
N TYR A 173 9.75 12.91 5.36
CA TYR A 173 10.38 13.73 6.38
C TYR A 173 11.91 13.64 6.31
N GLN A 174 12.58 14.81 6.24
CA GLN A 174 14.04 14.92 6.12
C GLN A 174 14.72 15.25 7.45
N GLY A 175 13.96 15.21 8.57
CA GLY A 175 14.44 15.65 9.86
C GLY A 175 14.31 17.16 10.07
N ASN A 176 14.48 17.61 11.33
CA ASN A 176 14.48 19.02 11.73
C ASN A 176 13.24 19.83 11.29
N GLY A 177 12.08 19.19 11.16
CA GLY A 177 10.85 19.84 10.71
C GLY A 177 10.75 20.08 9.21
N ASN A 178 11.67 19.54 8.40
CA ASN A 178 11.67 19.68 6.95
C ASN A 178 10.98 18.49 6.27
N TYR A 179 10.17 18.79 5.26
CA TYR A 179 9.47 17.81 4.44
C TYR A 179 9.81 18.04 2.99
N GLN A 180 10.05 16.95 2.28
CA GLN A 180 10.30 16.97 0.85
C GLN A 180 9.14 16.26 0.15
N LEU A 181 8.65 16.83 -0.94
CA LEU A 181 7.73 16.11 -1.80
C LEU A 181 8.48 14.91 -2.38
N TYR A 182 7.96 13.73 -2.10
CA TYR A 182 8.55 12.48 -2.51
C TYR A 182 8.21 12.29 -4.00
N ASN A 183 9.22 12.14 -4.85
CA ASN A 183 9.15 12.19 -6.32
C ASN A 183 8.65 13.50 -6.96
N ARG A 184 9.49 14.53 -6.86
CA ARG A 184 9.83 15.31 -8.05
C ARG A 184 11.25 15.04 -8.43
N ASP A 185 11.48 14.79 -9.73
CA ASP A 185 12.83 14.70 -10.27
C ASP A 185 13.67 15.83 -9.69
N SER A 186 14.68 15.46 -8.91
CA SER A 186 15.62 16.39 -8.27
C SER A 186 16.49 17.14 -9.28
N ASN A 187 16.27 16.94 -10.58
CA ASN A 187 16.94 17.61 -11.69
C ASN A 187 16.02 18.59 -12.44
N VAL A 188 15.42 19.54 -11.73
CA VAL A 188 15.00 20.80 -12.35
C VAL A 188 16.14 21.81 -12.17
N THR A 189 17.21 21.61 -12.94
CA THR A 189 18.12 22.73 -13.25
C THR A 189 17.27 23.82 -13.88
N ASN A 190 17.11 24.94 -13.16
CA ASN A 190 16.71 26.24 -13.68
C ASN A 190 15.66 26.22 -14.79
N GLU A 191 14.37 26.24 -14.42
CA GLU A 191 13.43 27.31 -14.80
C GLU A 191 12.02 26.94 -14.31
N GLY A 192 11.37 27.89 -13.65
CA GLY A 192 10.14 27.66 -12.90
C GLY A 192 9.00 27.13 -13.77
N ARG A 193 8.64 25.88 -13.53
CA ARG A 193 7.26 25.35 -13.54
C ARG A 193 7.32 23.94 -13.00
N TRP A 194 6.41 23.66 -12.07
CA TRP A 194 6.09 22.37 -11.49
C TRP A 194 5.92 21.32 -12.60
N GLY A 195 7.00 20.64 -12.98
CA GLY A 195 6.97 19.52 -13.93
C GLY A 195 6.22 18.36 -13.28
N LEU A 196 5.30 17.75 -14.03
CA LEU A 196 4.65 16.51 -13.62
C LEU A 196 5.73 15.45 -13.44
N HIS A 197 5.71 14.74 -12.30
CA HIS A 197 6.56 13.57 -12.09
C HIS A 197 6.30 12.57 -13.22
N GLN A 198 7.36 12.15 -13.90
CA GLN A 198 7.30 11.01 -14.80
C GLN A 198 7.75 9.80 -13.97
N PRO A 199 6.86 8.82 -13.70
CA PRO A 199 7.26 7.62 -12.98
C PRO A 199 8.46 6.98 -13.66
N ASP A 200 9.52 6.71 -12.91
CA ASP A 200 10.63 5.92 -13.40
C ASP A 200 10.09 4.53 -13.71
N PRO A 201 10.17 4.02 -14.96
CA PRO A 201 9.74 2.66 -15.27
C PRO A 201 10.45 1.59 -14.44
N ALA A 202 11.60 1.91 -13.82
CA ALA A 202 12.22 1.08 -12.81
C ALA A 202 11.44 1.14 -11.48
N HIS A 203 10.92 2.27 -11.06
CA HIS A 203 10.33 2.39 -9.72
C HIS A 203 8.82 2.19 -9.71
N TYR A 204 8.21 1.98 -10.88
CA TYR A 204 6.76 1.85 -11.05
C TYR A 204 6.33 0.42 -11.42
N PHE A 205 5.21 -0.05 -10.84
CA PHE A 205 4.60 -1.33 -11.19
C PHE A 205 3.33 -1.21 -12.04
N PRO A 206 3.36 -1.66 -13.31
CA PRO A 206 2.23 -1.50 -14.21
C PRO A 206 0.91 -2.13 -13.76
N PRO A 207 -0.25 -1.43 -13.84
CA PRO A 207 -1.55 -1.93 -13.42
C PRO A 207 -1.93 -3.26 -14.05
N HIS A 208 -1.55 -3.46 -15.31
CA HIS A 208 -1.84 -4.71 -15.99
C HIS A 208 -1.08 -5.92 -15.44
N LEU A 209 0.04 -5.69 -14.75
CA LEU A 209 0.82 -6.70 -14.02
C LEU A 209 0.38 -6.83 -12.55
N ARG A 210 -0.35 -5.87 -11.99
CA ARG A 210 -0.92 -5.97 -10.63
C ARG A 210 -1.91 -7.12 -10.55
N ARG A 211 -1.76 -7.98 -9.54
CA ARG A 211 -2.59 -9.18 -9.40
C ARG A 211 -3.90 -8.82 -8.71
N GLU A 212 -5.00 -9.29 -9.28
CA GLU A 212 -6.35 -8.99 -8.80
C GLU A 212 -7.07 -10.29 -8.46
N PHE A 213 -7.74 -10.34 -7.33
CA PHE A 213 -8.46 -11.52 -6.85
C PHE A 213 -9.94 -11.21 -6.64
N LEU A 214 -10.78 -12.19 -6.96
CA LEU A 214 -12.19 -12.23 -6.56
C LEU A 214 -12.29 -12.98 -5.22
N LEU A 215 -12.90 -12.36 -4.22
CA LEU A 215 -13.10 -12.93 -2.89
C LEU A 215 -14.46 -13.63 -2.78
N GLU A 216 -14.63 -14.46 -1.75
CA GLU A 216 -15.85 -15.27 -1.51
C GLU A 216 -17.14 -14.46 -1.40
N ASP A 217 -17.05 -13.21 -0.97
CA ASP A 217 -18.20 -12.31 -0.86
C ASP A 217 -18.49 -11.52 -2.15
N GLY A 218 -17.75 -11.80 -3.22
CA GLY A 218 -17.86 -11.15 -4.51
C GLY A 218 -17.08 -9.84 -4.65
N SER A 219 -16.43 -9.35 -3.58
CA SER A 219 -15.55 -8.19 -3.64
C SER A 219 -14.26 -8.52 -4.41
N ARG A 220 -13.58 -7.46 -4.88
CA ARG A 220 -12.32 -7.56 -5.59
C ARG A 220 -11.23 -6.88 -4.80
N THR A 221 -10.04 -7.47 -4.82
CA THR A 221 -8.86 -6.89 -4.19
C THR A 221 -7.66 -6.95 -5.12
N VAL A 222 -6.80 -5.94 -5.02
CA VAL A 222 -5.52 -5.88 -5.73
C VAL A 222 -4.41 -6.14 -4.72
N LEU A 223 -3.53 -7.09 -5.02
CA LEU A 223 -2.38 -7.33 -4.16
C LEU A 223 -1.49 -6.10 -4.15
N SER A 224 -0.94 -5.76 -2.99
CA SER A 224 0.06 -4.71 -2.88
C SER A 224 1.38 -5.11 -3.54
N THR A 225 1.56 -6.39 -3.93
CA THR A 225 2.83 -6.94 -4.41
C THR A 225 3.12 -6.95 -5.91
N ARG A 226 4.43 -6.82 -6.20
CA ARG A 226 5.03 -7.07 -7.52
C ARG A 226 5.26 -8.55 -7.77
N ASP A 227 5.26 -9.39 -6.74
CA ASP A 227 5.52 -10.81 -6.88
C ASP A 227 4.43 -11.50 -7.74
N GLN A 228 4.84 -11.90 -8.93
CA GLN A 228 4.01 -12.60 -9.90
C GLN A 228 3.99 -14.12 -9.71
N THR A 229 4.74 -14.63 -8.73
CA THR A 229 5.07 -16.06 -8.59
C THR A 229 4.51 -16.66 -7.31
N THR A 230 4.38 -15.89 -6.22
CA THR A 230 3.82 -16.41 -4.96
C THR A 230 2.40 -16.94 -5.14
N SER A 231 2.13 -18.11 -4.55
CA SER A 231 0.82 -18.74 -4.54
C SER A 231 0.02 -18.26 -3.33
N TYR A 232 -1.18 -17.74 -3.58
CA TYR A 232 -2.10 -17.23 -2.57
C TYR A 232 -3.26 -18.21 -2.27
N GLN A 233 -3.14 -19.48 -2.65
CA GLN A 233 -4.22 -20.47 -2.46
C GLN A 233 -4.61 -20.67 -0.98
N ASN A 234 -3.66 -20.49 -0.06
CA ASN A 234 -3.88 -20.63 1.38
C ASN A 234 -3.91 -19.28 2.11
N ALA A 235 -3.93 -18.16 1.38
CA ALA A 235 -4.02 -16.84 1.98
C ALA A 235 -5.43 -16.60 2.53
N THR A 236 -5.52 -15.93 3.68
CA THR A 236 -6.78 -15.47 4.26
C THR A 236 -6.85 -13.95 4.14
N PHE A 237 -7.90 -13.45 3.49
CA PHE A 237 -8.13 -12.02 3.32
C PHE A 237 -9.09 -11.55 4.41
N HIS A 238 -8.65 -10.57 5.20
CA HIS A 238 -9.40 -10.02 6.32
C HIS A 238 -9.91 -8.63 5.92
N THR A 239 -11.22 -8.48 5.79
CA THR A 239 -11.85 -7.17 5.54
C THR A 239 -12.55 -6.73 6.82
N VAL A 240 -12.40 -5.46 7.19
CA VAL A 240 -13.13 -4.91 8.34
C VAL A 240 -14.42 -4.26 7.85
N ARG A 241 -15.55 -4.62 8.47
CA ARG A 241 -16.86 -4.02 8.19
C ARG A 241 -17.52 -3.64 9.49
N ASN A 242 -17.81 -2.35 9.67
CA ASN A 242 -18.41 -1.81 10.89
C ASN A 242 -17.65 -2.29 12.15
N GLY A 243 -16.31 -2.23 12.11
CA GLY A 243 -15.43 -2.67 13.20
C GLY A 243 -15.32 -4.18 13.42
N THR A 244 -15.95 -5.01 12.57
CA THR A 244 -15.87 -6.47 12.64
C THR A 244 -14.95 -7.01 11.56
N VAL A 245 -13.99 -7.86 11.93
CA VAL A 245 -13.10 -8.54 10.97
C VAL A 245 -13.84 -9.74 10.35
N ILE A 246 -13.95 -9.72 9.02
CA ILE A 246 -14.54 -10.80 8.23
C ILE A 246 -13.44 -11.47 7.43
N LYS A 247 -13.41 -12.81 7.49
CA LYS A 247 -12.44 -13.64 6.77
C LYS A 247 -13.02 -14.06 5.43
N HIS A 248 -12.20 -13.95 4.40
CA HIS A 248 -12.51 -14.37 3.04
C HIS A 248 -11.37 -15.21 2.48
N ARG A 249 -11.71 -16.15 1.59
CA ARG A 249 -10.73 -16.77 0.69
C ARG A 249 -10.79 -16.14 -0.69
N ALA A 250 -9.69 -16.27 -1.42
CA ALA A 250 -9.68 -16.05 -2.85
C ALA A 250 -10.49 -17.16 -3.55
N VAL A 251 -11.49 -16.77 -4.34
CA VAL A 251 -12.22 -17.67 -5.24
C VAL A 251 -11.38 -17.94 -6.48
N LYS A 252 -10.78 -16.88 -7.04
CA LYS A 252 -9.89 -16.96 -8.20
C LYS A 252 -9.06 -15.70 -8.36
N GLU A 253 -7.90 -15.87 -8.98
CA GLU A 253 -7.16 -14.77 -9.59
C GLU A 253 -7.81 -14.35 -10.92
N LEU A 254 -7.92 -13.04 -11.13
CA LEU A 254 -8.48 -12.44 -12.33
C LEU A 254 -7.35 -12.15 -13.33
N LEU A 255 -7.49 -12.69 -14.54
CA LEU A 255 -6.49 -12.58 -15.61
C LEU A 255 -7.10 -11.96 -16.86
N GLY A 256 -6.27 -11.27 -17.65
CA GLY A 256 -6.65 -10.73 -18.95
C GLY A 256 -7.93 -9.88 -18.92
N SER A 257 -8.95 -10.30 -19.65
CA SER A 257 -10.23 -9.58 -19.76
C SER A 257 -11.14 -9.71 -18.54
N ALA A 258 -10.83 -10.63 -17.61
CA ALA A 258 -11.57 -10.80 -16.36
C ALA A 258 -11.19 -9.76 -15.29
N LYS A 259 -10.00 -9.16 -15.41
CA LYS A 259 -9.56 -8.06 -14.54
C LYS A 259 -10.48 -6.84 -14.66
N SER A 260 -10.47 -5.98 -13.64
CA SER A 260 -11.08 -4.65 -13.71
C SER A 260 -10.51 -3.86 -14.90
N PRO A 261 -11.31 -3.08 -15.64
CA PRO A 261 -10.87 -2.40 -16.87
C PRO A 261 -9.54 -1.65 -16.75
N GLU A 262 -9.33 -1.00 -15.61
CA GLU A 262 -8.16 -0.20 -15.24
C GLU A 262 -6.90 -1.04 -14.98
N LEU A 263 -7.07 -2.35 -14.79
CA LEU A 263 -6.00 -3.34 -14.60
C LEU A 263 -5.86 -4.27 -15.81
N GLN A 264 -6.60 -4.06 -16.91
CA GLN A 264 -6.43 -4.87 -18.12
C GLN A 264 -5.21 -4.39 -18.91
N HIS A 265 -4.55 -5.27 -19.66
CA HIS A 265 -3.52 -4.85 -20.61
C HIS A 265 -4.09 -3.83 -21.60
N PRO A 266 -3.38 -2.74 -21.97
CA PRO A 266 -3.90 -1.70 -22.86
C PRO A 266 -4.50 -2.22 -24.17
N ALA A 267 -3.89 -3.27 -24.75
CA ALA A 267 -4.40 -3.93 -25.96
C ALA A 267 -5.83 -4.52 -25.81
N LEU A 268 -6.23 -4.93 -24.61
CA LEU A 268 -7.58 -5.45 -24.33
C LEU A 268 -8.61 -4.33 -24.13
N ARG A 269 -8.16 -3.12 -23.72
CA ARG A 269 -9.04 -1.95 -23.56
C ARG A 269 -9.39 -1.34 -24.91
N ALA A 270 -8.42 -1.29 -25.82
CA ALA A 270 -8.59 -0.72 -27.16
C ALA A 270 -9.63 -1.48 -28.02
N SER A 271 -9.68 -2.81 -27.90
CA SER A 271 -10.63 -3.65 -28.65
C SER A 271 -12.09 -3.44 -28.23
N LYS A 272 -12.37 -3.11 -26.97
CA LYS A 272 -13.72 -2.80 -26.49
C LYS A 272 -14.26 -1.46 -27.04
N ARG A 273 -13.39 -0.45 -27.19
CA ARG A 273 -13.78 0.83 -27.80
C ARG A 273 -14.08 0.69 -29.29
N ALA A 274 -13.31 -0.12 -30.03
CA ALA A 274 -13.53 -0.32 -31.46
C ALA A 274 -14.89 -0.95 -31.80
N VAL A 275 -15.43 -1.80 -30.92
CA VAL A 275 -16.74 -2.45 -31.13
C VAL A 275 -17.91 -1.49 -30.86
N GLN A 276 -17.76 -0.53 -29.94
CA GLN A 276 -18.81 0.46 -29.64
C GLN A 276 -19.03 1.51 -30.75
N PHE A 277 -18.06 1.70 -31.66
CA PHE A 277 -18.19 2.61 -32.81
C PHE A 277 -18.55 1.88 -34.12
N ALA A 278 -18.75 0.57 -34.07
CA ALA A 278 -19.12 -0.26 -35.21
C ALA A 278 -20.60 -0.74 -35.17
N SER A 279 -21.40 -0.21 -34.23
CA SER A 279 -22.83 -0.51 -34.04
C SER A 279 -23.71 0.72 -34.26
#